data_AF-A0A327VGC9-F1
#
_entry.id   AF-A0A327VGC9-F1
#
_cell.length_a   1.000
_cell.length_b   1.000
_cell.length_c   1.000
_cell.angle_alpha   90.00
_cell.angle_beta   90.00
_cell.angle_gamma   90.00
#
_symmetry.space_group_name_H-M   'P 1'
#
loop_
_entity.id
_entity.type
_entity.pdbx_description
1 polymer ?
#
loop_
_entity_poly.entity_id
_entity_poly.type
_entity_poly.pdbx_seq_one_letter_code
_entity_poly.pdbx_strand_id
1 'polypeptide(L)'
;MTSYYAVVKGWPTAAGLVEHYLDASGKPVEVEPQQMMDEIPAFRKGVAGTLDDDVRKRGDGPFSTEWSSTAPDPADGDSSTEWFYTLTHFQYRLVGEKEGDEITYHVEVKKRYDWGIPSEHRATVSGGGPGPTGMDLEQADIAHLHSAGTARDFDVSGSSGDV
;
A
#
# COMPACT_ATOMS: atom_id res chain seq x y z
N MET A 1 6.63 -17.64 8.21
CA MET A 1 7.12 -18.05 6.87
C MET A 1 6.80 -17.06 5.76
N THR A 2 6.07 -15.96 6.00
CA THR A 2 5.89 -14.86 5.04
C THR A 2 7.23 -14.23 4.66
N SER A 3 8.09 -14.01 5.65
CA SER A 3 9.47 -13.56 5.45
C SER A 3 10.27 -14.57 4.61
N TYR A 4 10.05 -15.88 4.80
CA TYR A 4 10.73 -16.92 4.02
C TYR A 4 10.19 -17.02 2.58
N TYR A 5 8.87 -16.91 2.38
CA TYR A 5 8.25 -16.97 1.05
C TYR A 5 8.54 -15.72 0.21
N ALA A 6 8.56 -14.54 0.85
CA ALA A 6 8.99 -13.29 0.23
C ALA A 6 10.50 -13.29 -0.09
N VAL A 7 11.35 -13.84 0.79
CA VAL A 7 12.78 -14.04 0.52
C VAL A 7 13.02 -15.04 -0.63
N VAL A 8 12.25 -16.13 -0.70
CA VAL A 8 12.36 -17.13 -1.79
C VAL A 8 11.80 -16.62 -3.12
N LYS A 9 10.85 -15.67 -3.10
CA LYS A 9 10.30 -15.01 -4.30
C LYS A 9 11.07 -13.75 -4.72
N GLY A 10 11.99 -13.26 -3.90
CA GLY A 10 12.74 -12.02 -4.16
C GLY A 10 11.85 -10.78 -4.09
N TRP A 11 10.96 -10.75 -3.09
CA TRP A 11 9.97 -9.69 -2.82
C TRP A 11 10.44 -8.82 -1.65
N PRO A 12 11.42 -7.92 -1.89
CA PRO A 12 12.07 -7.14 -0.85
C PRO A 12 11.13 -6.14 -0.16
N THR A 13 10.08 -5.69 -0.84
CA THR A 13 9.18 -4.66 -0.34
C THR A 13 8.24 -5.25 0.71
N ALA A 14 7.64 -6.41 0.43
CA ALA A 14 6.78 -7.12 1.38
C ALA A 14 7.56 -7.58 2.62
N ALA A 15 8.75 -8.17 2.39
CA ALA A 15 9.61 -8.64 3.48
C ALA A 15 10.07 -7.47 4.37
N GLY A 16 10.48 -6.35 3.76
CA GLY A 16 11.01 -5.18 4.47
C GLY A 16 9.97 -4.50 5.38
N LEU A 17 8.72 -4.34 4.93
CA LEU A 17 7.68 -3.70 5.73
C LEU A 17 7.21 -4.57 6.91
N VAL A 18 7.15 -5.89 6.74
CA VAL A 18 6.87 -6.82 7.84
C VAL A 18 8.03 -6.88 8.83
N GLU A 19 9.28 -6.90 8.35
CA GLU A 19 10.45 -6.83 9.22
C GLU A 19 10.46 -5.53 10.04
N HIS A 20 10.14 -4.40 9.41
CA HIS A 20 10.06 -3.10 10.08
C HIS A 20 8.96 -3.04 11.16
N TYR A 21 7.81 -3.66 10.89
CA TYR A 21 6.75 -3.83 11.90
C TYR A 21 7.27 -4.60 13.14
N LEU A 22 8.04 -5.66 12.91
CA LEU A 22 8.58 -6.56 13.95
C LEU A 22 9.81 -6.00 14.67
N ASP A 23 10.52 -5.02 14.09
CA ASP A 23 11.59 -4.27 14.76
C ASP A 23 11.04 -3.33 15.86
N ALA A 24 9.71 -3.17 15.93
CA ALA A 24 9.00 -2.37 16.94
C ALA A 24 9.42 -0.88 17.00
N SER A 25 10.15 -0.39 16.00
CA SER A 25 10.63 0.99 15.96
C SER A 25 9.49 1.99 15.80
N GLY A 26 8.42 1.62 15.08
CA GLY A 26 7.28 2.49 14.75
C GLY A 26 7.66 3.68 13.87
N LYS A 27 8.86 3.68 13.28
CA LYS A 27 9.31 4.78 12.42
C LYS A 27 8.49 4.81 11.13
N PRO A 28 8.12 5.98 10.61
CA PRO A 28 7.47 6.06 9.31
C PRO A 28 8.32 5.42 8.20
N VAL A 29 7.67 4.81 7.22
CA VAL A 29 8.31 4.24 6.03
C VAL A 29 7.88 5.04 4.81
N GLU A 30 8.84 5.44 4.01
CA GLU A 30 8.61 6.15 2.76
C GLU A 30 8.46 5.15 1.60
N VAL A 31 7.51 5.40 0.70
CA VAL A 31 7.29 4.64 -0.54
C VAL A 31 7.36 5.59 -1.73
N GLU A 32 7.63 5.05 -2.92
CA GLU A 32 7.70 5.81 -4.17
C GLU A 32 6.42 5.62 -4.99
N PRO A 33 5.48 6.59 -5.01
CA PRO A 33 4.20 6.42 -5.70
C PRO A 33 4.35 6.17 -7.21
N GLN A 34 5.40 6.69 -7.84
CA GLN A 34 5.67 6.43 -9.26
C GLN A 34 5.96 4.94 -9.51
N GLN A 35 6.85 4.35 -8.71
CA GLN A 35 7.12 2.91 -8.77
C GLN A 35 5.84 2.10 -8.47
N MET A 36 5.07 2.51 -7.46
CA MET A 36 3.81 1.86 -7.13
C MET A 36 2.81 1.90 -8.30
N MET A 37 2.71 3.00 -9.04
CA MET A 37 1.84 3.06 -10.23
C MET A 37 2.33 2.15 -11.37
N ASP A 38 3.65 1.97 -11.51
CA ASP A 38 4.23 1.06 -12.51
C ASP A 38 3.97 -0.41 -12.15
N GLU A 39 4.03 -0.75 -10.87
CA GLU A 39 3.92 -2.10 -10.34
C GLU A 39 2.49 -2.53 -9.97
N ILE A 40 1.57 -1.57 -9.79
CA ILE A 40 0.17 -1.79 -9.38
C ILE A 40 -0.77 -1.19 -10.44
N PRO A 41 -1.17 -1.98 -11.47
CA PRO A 41 -2.01 -1.47 -12.55
C PRO A 41 -3.37 -0.92 -12.08
N ALA A 42 -3.98 -1.54 -11.06
CA ALA A 42 -5.18 -1.01 -10.42
C ALA A 42 -5.00 0.41 -9.86
N PHE A 43 -3.83 0.71 -9.26
CA PHE A 43 -3.53 2.04 -8.73
C PHE A 43 -3.38 3.06 -9.87
N ARG A 44 -2.60 2.73 -10.91
CA ARG A 44 -2.45 3.59 -12.09
C ARG A 44 -3.80 3.89 -12.76
N LYS A 45 -4.68 2.89 -12.88
CA LYS A 45 -6.04 3.07 -13.40
C LYS A 45 -6.86 3.99 -12.50
N GLY A 46 -6.75 3.87 -11.18
CA GLY A 46 -7.41 4.77 -10.22
C GLY A 46 -6.97 6.23 -10.38
N VAL A 47 -5.67 6.47 -10.50
CA VAL A 47 -5.12 7.82 -10.74
C VAL A 47 -5.66 8.40 -12.06
N ALA A 48 -5.61 7.63 -13.15
CA ALA A 48 -6.18 8.05 -14.44
C ALA A 48 -7.68 8.34 -14.35
N GLY A 49 -8.44 7.48 -13.65
CA GLY A 49 -9.87 7.71 -13.40
C GLY A 49 -10.13 8.99 -12.61
N THR A 50 -9.32 9.30 -11.59
CA THR A 50 -9.45 10.54 -10.81
C THR A 50 -9.16 11.79 -11.64
N LEU A 51 -8.17 11.73 -12.54
CA LEU A 51 -7.90 12.82 -13.48
C LEU A 51 -9.11 13.08 -14.40
N ASP A 52 -9.68 12.01 -14.96
CA ASP A 52 -10.77 12.08 -15.92
C ASP A 52 -12.11 12.48 -15.28
N ASP A 53 -12.40 11.91 -14.11
CA ASP A 53 -13.69 12.04 -13.47
C ASP A 53 -13.82 13.27 -12.58
N ASP A 54 -12.71 13.82 -12.10
CA ASP A 54 -12.67 14.98 -11.21
C ASP A 54 -11.83 16.12 -11.81
N VAL A 55 -10.50 15.96 -11.88
CA VAL A 55 -9.57 17.08 -12.14
C VAL A 55 -9.85 17.79 -13.45
N ARG A 56 -10.05 17.05 -14.55
CA ARG A 56 -10.34 17.64 -15.87
C ARG A 56 -11.63 18.46 -15.92
N LYS A 57 -12.57 18.20 -15.02
CA LYS A 57 -13.86 18.90 -14.94
C LYS A 57 -13.77 20.18 -14.08
N ARG A 58 -12.65 20.41 -13.41
CA ARG A 58 -12.40 21.61 -12.60
C ARG A 58 -12.03 22.81 -13.48
N GLY A 59 -12.28 24.00 -12.95
CA GLY A 59 -11.73 25.24 -13.50
C GLY A 59 -10.21 25.30 -13.31
N ASP A 60 -9.57 26.28 -13.94
CA ASP A 60 -8.13 26.47 -13.85
C ASP A 60 -7.70 26.92 -12.45
N GLY A 61 -6.43 26.63 -12.13
CA GLY A 61 -5.79 26.95 -10.86
C GLY A 61 -5.37 25.72 -10.04
N PRO A 62 -4.91 25.94 -8.80
CA PRO A 62 -4.42 24.87 -7.95
C PRO A 62 -5.55 23.95 -7.47
N PHE A 63 -5.25 22.66 -7.36
CA PHE A 63 -6.18 21.67 -6.86
C PHE A 63 -5.52 20.69 -5.89
N SER A 64 -6.36 20.17 -4.99
CA SER A 64 -6.13 18.91 -4.26
C SER A 64 -7.41 18.09 -4.40
N THR A 65 -7.28 16.81 -4.68
CA THR A 65 -8.41 15.88 -4.58
C THR A 65 -8.58 15.43 -3.14
N GLU A 66 -9.74 14.88 -2.84
CA GLU A 66 -9.93 14.08 -1.63
C GLU A 66 -9.07 12.81 -1.70
N TRP A 67 -8.89 12.16 -0.54
CA TRP A 67 -8.21 10.87 -0.46
C TRP A 67 -9.10 9.76 -1.00
N SER A 68 -8.66 9.11 -2.08
CA SER A 68 -9.28 7.94 -2.68
C SER A 68 -8.63 6.67 -2.17
N SER A 69 -9.42 5.63 -1.91
CA SER A 69 -8.90 4.31 -1.55
C SER A 69 -8.64 3.47 -2.79
N THR A 70 -7.57 2.67 -2.75
CA THR A 70 -7.26 1.68 -3.78
C THR A 70 -6.60 0.45 -3.17
N ALA A 71 -6.54 -0.63 -3.95
CA ALA A 71 -5.94 -1.89 -3.55
C ALA A 71 -5.20 -2.50 -4.76
N PRO A 72 -4.02 -3.11 -4.54
CA PRO A 72 -3.42 -3.98 -5.55
C PRO A 72 -4.32 -5.17 -5.86
N ASP A 73 -4.34 -5.60 -7.12
CA ASP A 73 -5.06 -6.80 -7.55
C ASP A 73 -4.07 -7.95 -7.79
N PRO A 74 -4.11 -9.07 -7.05
CA PRO A 74 -3.25 -10.22 -7.31
C PRO A 74 -3.38 -10.79 -8.74
N ALA A 75 -4.50 -10.54 -9.43
CA ALA A 75 -4.68 -10.94 -10.82
C ALA A 75 -3.82 -10.12 -11.81
N ASP A 76 -3.29 -8.96 -11.40
CA ASP A 76 -2.44 -8.09 -12.22
C ASP A 76 -0.95 -8.53 -12.26
N GLY A 77 -0.60 -9.67 -11.66
CA GLY A 77 0.72 -10.28 -11.74
C GLY A 77 1.52 -10.25 -10.42
N ASP A 78 2.76 -10.74 -10.48
CA ASP A 78 3.58 -11.00 -9.28
C ASP A 78 3.89 -9.71 -8.48
N SER A 79 4.19 -8.59 -9.14
CA SER A 79 4.46 -7.31 -8.45
C SER A 79 3.22 -6.77 -7.72
N SER A 80 2.05 -6.79 -8.38
CA SER A 80 0.79 -6.39 -7.74
C SER A 80 0.40 -7.33 -6.60
N THR A 81 0.69 -8.64 -6.75
CA THR A 81 0.50 -9.63 -5.69
C THR A 81 1.40 -9.36 -4.48
N GLU A 82 2.67 -8.99 -4.70
CA GLU A 82 3.56 -8.57 -3.62
C GLU A 82 2.97 -7.38 -2.86
N TRP A 83 2.54 -6.34 -3.57
CA TRP A 83 1.91 -5.17 -2.97
C TRP A 83 0.59 -5.51 -2.25
N PHE A 84 -0.18 -6.47 -2.76
CA PHE A 84 -1.42 -6.93 -2.11
C PHE A 84 -1.14 -7.52 -0.72
N TYR A 85 -0.11 -8.36 -0.60
CA TYR A 85 0.30 -8.89 0.71
C TYR A 85 0.98 -7.84 1.58
N THR A 86 1.62 -6.85 0.96
CA THR A 86 2.33 -5.77 1.65
C THR A 86 1.37 -4.78 2.28
N LEU A 87 0.51 -4.14 1.48
CA LEU A 87 -0.35 -3.04 1.89
C LEU A 87 -1.82 -3.46 1.95
N THR A 88 -2.26 -4.40 1.12
CA THR A 88 -3.68 -4.81 0.93
C THR A 88 -4.57 -3.70 0.39
N HIS A 89 -4.66 -2.56 1.08
CA HIS A 89 -5.20 -1.30 0.56
C HIS A 89 -4.39 -0.12 1.08
N PHE A 90 -4.45 0.99 0.34
CA PHE A 90 -3.86 2.27 0.72
C PHE A 90 -4.71 3.42 0.14
N GLN A 91 -4.40 4.65 0.56
CA GLN A 91 -5.06 5.83 0.04
C GLN A 91 -4.10 6.66 -0.80
N TYR A 92 -4.65 7.35 -1.80
CA TYR A 92 -3.92 8.30 -2.60
C TYR A 92 -4.72 9.58 -2.82
N ARG A 93 -4.05 10.68 -3.18
CA ARG A 93 -4.67 11.89 -3.70
C ARG A 93 -3.79 12.52 -4.77
N LEU A 94 -4.38 13.39 -5.59
CA LEU A 94 -3.67 14.20 -6.57
C LEU A 94 -3.61 15.65 -6.07
N VAL A 95 -2.44 16.26 -6.19
CA VAL A 95 -2.21 17.66 -5.86
C VAL A 95 -1.48 18.28 -7.04
N GLY A 96 -1.89 19.45 -7.49
CA GLY A 96 -1.31 20.04 -8.68
C GLY A 96 -1.98 21.33 -9.12
N GLU A 97 -1.76 21.67 -10.38
CA GLU A 97 -2.30 22.85 -11.05
C GLU A 97 -2.88 22.47 -12.41
N LYS A 98 -3.97 23.13 -12.79
CA LYS A 98 -4.63 22.96 -14.08
C LYS A 98 -4.65 24.28 -14.83
N GLU A 99 -4.21 24.27 -16.08
CA GLU A 99 -4.25 25.39 -17.01
C GLU A 99 -4.85 24.93 -18.35
N GLY A 100 -6.15 25.20 -18.56
CA GLY A 100 -6.86 24.72 -19.74
C GLY A 100 -6.94 23.20 -19.77
N ASP A 101 -6.28 22.58 -20.75
CA ASP A 101 -6.17 21.12 -20.89
C ASP A 101 -4.87 20.55 -20.28
N GLU A 102 -3.95 21.43 -19.87
CA GLU A 102 -2.69 21.05 -19.22
C GLU A 102 -2.93 20.84 -17.72
N ILE A 103 -2.43 19.71 -17.20
CA ILE A 103 -2.54 19.34 -15.79
C ILE A 103 -1.16 18.87 -15.35
N THR A 104 -0.52 19.62 -14.47
CA THR A 104 0.71 19.22 -13.79
C THR A 104 0.37 18.82 -12.37
N TYR A 105 0.79 17.62 -11.96
CA TYR A 105 0.40 17.10 -10.65
C TYR A 105 1.40 16.09 -10.10
N HIS A 106 1.41 15.95 -8.77
CA HIS A 106 2.05 14.84 -8.10
C HIS A 106 1.00 13.97 -7.39
N VAL A 107 1.38 12.72 -7.15
CA VAL A 107 0.56 11.72 -6.45
C VAL A 107 1.09 11.54 -5.06
N GLU A 108 0.24 11.78 -4.06
CA GLU A 108 0.56 11.47 -2.68
C GLU A 108 -0.11 10.17 -2.26
N VAL A 109 0.61 9.33 -1.51
CA VAL A 109 0.13 8.06 -0.96
C VAL A 109 0.22 8.11 0.56
N LYS A 110 -0.76 7.51 1.23
CA LYS A 110 -0.69 7.22 2.67
C LYS A 110 -1.33 5.89 3.02
N LYS A 111 -0.81 5.25 4.06
CA LYS A 111 -1.42 4.11 4.73
C LYS A 111 -0.97 4.09 6.19
N ARG A 112 -1.91 3.81 7.10
CA ARG A 112 -1.57 3.35 8.44
C ARG A 112 -1.30 1.85 8.38
N TYR A 113 -0.11 1.41 8.80
CA TYR A 113 0.27 0.01 8.85
C TYR A 113 0.04 -0.50 10.28
N ASP A 114 -1.15 -1.04 10.54
CA ASP A 114 -1.59 -1.52 11.85
C ASP A 114 -2.19 -2.92 11.76
N TRP A 115 -1.90 -3.86 12.66
CA TRP A 115 -2.46 -5.21 12.58
C TRP A 115 -3.58 -5.41 13.61
N GLY A 116 -4.67 -6.07 13.20
CA GLY A 116 -5.79 -6.44 14.09
C GLY A 116 -6.89 -5.38 14.27
N ILE A 117 -6.87 -4.31 13.48
CA ILE A 117 -7.96 -3.32 13.43
C ILE A 117 -8.78 -3.58 12.16
N PRO A 118 -10.13 -3.53 12.22
CA PRO A 118 -10.99 -3.75 11.05
C PRO A 118 -10.70 -2.87 9.84
N SER A 119 -10.02 -1.73 10.04
CA SER A 119 -9.60 -0.79 9.00
C SER A 119 -8.70 -1.39 7.93
N GLU A 120 -8.08 -2.55 8.16
CA GLU A 120 -7.10 -3.14 7.26
C GLU A 120 -7.64 -4.16 6.25
N HIS A 121 -8.88 -4.65 6.41
CA HIS A 121 -9.48 -5.68 5.55
C HIS A 121 -8.56 -6.90 5.23
N ARG A 122 -7.51 -7.13 6.02
CA ARG A 122 -6.54 -8.18 5.71
C ARG A 122 -7.13 -9.54 6.07
N ALA A 123 -6.92 -10.53 5.20
CA ALA A 123 -7.26 -11.91 5.48
C ALA A 123 -6.18 -12.58 6.35
N THR A 124 -6.51 -13.68 7.01
CA THR A 124 -5.54 -14.58 7.68
C THR A 124 -4.37 -14.87 6.75
N VAL A 125 -3.14 -14.72 7.25
CA VAL A 125 -1.93 -15.04 6.48
C VAL A 125 -1.70 -16.55 6.60
N SER A 126 -2.17 -17.32 5.61
CA SER A 126 -1.99 -18.77 5.58
C SER A 126 -0.60 -19.12 5.03
N GLY A 127 0.23 -19.70 5.88
CA GLY A 127 1.55 -20.20 5.52
C GLY A 127 1.48 -21.58 4.88
N GLY A 128 1.14 -21.65 3.59
CA GLY A 128 1.57 -22.73 2.69
C GLY A 128 0.91 -24.11 2.85
N GLY A 129 -0.36 -24.23 2.45
CA GLY A 129 -0.97 -25.52 2.06
C GLY A 129 -1.14 -26.58 3.17
N PRO A 130 -1.87 -27.67 2.90
CA PRO A 130 -2.14 -28.71 3.90
C PRO A 130 -0.87 -29.53 4.20
N GLY A 131 -0.40 -29.48 5.46
CA GLY A 131 0.72 -30.29 5.95
C GLY A 131 1.23 -29.84 7.33
N PRO A 132 2.01 -30.67 8.06
CA PRO A 132 2.36 -30.50 9.47
C PRO A 132 3.35 -29.33 9.76
N THR A 133 3.63 -28.49 8.77
CA THR A 133 4.45 -27.27 8.87
C THR A 133 3.67 -26.00 8.49
N GLY A 134 2.38 -26.13 8.15
CA GLY A 134 1.49 -25.01 7.85
C GLY A 134 0.90 -24.44 9.12
N MET A 135 1.39 -23.28 9.54
CA MET A 135 0.76 -22.48 10.60
C MET A 135 -0.05 -21.38 9.94
N ASP A 136 -1.36 -21.41 10.14
CA ASP A 136 -2.23 -20.27 9.88
C ASP A 136 -1.90 -19.21 10.94
N LEU A 137 -1.38 -18.06 10.52
CA LEU A 137 -1.23 -16.92 11.41
C LEU A 137 -2.48 -16.07 11.29
N GLU A 138 -3.37 -16.20 12.27
CA GLU A 138 -4.55 -15.37 12.35
C GLU A 138 -4.13 -13.90 12.48
N GLN A 139 -4.88 -13.01 11.83
CA GLN A 139 -4.77 -11.55 11.98
C GLN A 139 -4.59 -11.14 13.46
N ALA A 140 -5.34 -11.81 14.34
CA ALA A 140 -5.35 -11.61 15.77
C ALA A 140 -4.01 -11.96 16.45
N ASP A 141 -3.28 -12.96 15.95
CA ASP A 141 -1.98 -13.36 16.52
C ASP A 141 -0.89 -12.34 16.20
N ILE A 142 -0.91 -11.75 14.99
CA ILE A 142 0.03 -10.71 14.58
C ILE A 142 -0.30 -9.37 15.28
N ALA A 143 -1.57 -9.09 15.51
CA ALA A 143 -2.02 -7.99 16.36
C ALA A 143 -1.58 -8.15 17.81
N HIS A 144 -1.53 -9.39 18.32
CA HIS A 144 -1.09 -9.69 19.68
C HIS A 144 0.41 -9.37 19.90
N LEU A 145 1.23 -9.36 18.84
CA LEU A 145 2.63 -8.93 18.91
C LEU A 145 2.76 -7.44 19.22
N HIS A 146 1.83 -6.60 18.76
CA HIS A 146 1.80 -5.18 19.09
C HIS A 146 1.40 -4.96 20.56
N SER A 147 0.38 -5.66 21.05
CA SER A 147 -0.01 -5.56 22.46
C SER A 147 1.04 -6.11 23.42
N ALA A 148 1.86 -7.07 22.97
CA ALA A 148 3.02 -7.59 23.72
C ALA A 148 4.26 -6.68 23.66
N GLY A 149 4.22 -5.58 22.89
CA GLY A 149 5.33 -4.63 22.74
C GLY A 149 6.48 -5.13 21.84
N THR A 150 6.24 -6.20 21.09
CA THR A 150 7.22 -6.82 20.17
C THR A 150 6.99 -6.46 18.70
N ALA A 151 6.00 -5.62 18.42
CA ALA A 151 5.75 -5.00 17.12
C ALA A 151 5.17 -3.60 17.35
N ARG A 152 5.24 -2.72 16.36
CA ARG A 152 4.68 -1.36 16.49
C ARG A 152 4.11 -0.86 15.17
N ASP A 153 2.90 -0.32 15.24
CA ASP A 153 2.26 0.35 14.11
C ASP A 153 3.12 1.51 13.61
N PHE A 154 3.06 1.78 12.31
CA PHE A 154 3.74 2.91 11.69
C PHE A 154 2.95 3.48 10.52
N ASP A 155 3.32 4.68 10.10
CA ASP A 155 2.74 5.32 8.92
C ASP A 155 3.60 5.04 7.70
N VAL A 156 2.94 4.73 6.59
CA VAL A 156 3.51 4.67 5.25
C VAL A 156 3.04 5.91 4.50
N SER A 157 3.97 6.66 3.91
CA SER A 157 3.64 7.83 3.08
C SER A 157 4.60 7.98 1.92
N GLY A 158 4.18 8.64 0.85
CA GLY A 158 5.05 8.94 -0.29
C GLY A 158 4.47 10.03 -1.16
N SER A 159 5.34 10.69 -1.94
CA SER A 159 4.95 11.65 -2.98
C SER A 159 5.72 11.33 -4.24
N SER A 160 5.05 11.29 -5.39
CA SER A 160 5.78 11.27 -6.67
C SER A 160 6.42 12.64 -6.93
N GLY A 161 7.33 12.69 -7.91
CA GLY A 161 7.62 13.95 -8.59
C GLY A 161 6.42 14.42 -9.41
N ASP A 162 6.53 15.63 -9.95
CA ASP A 162 5.53 16.19 -10.88
C ASP A 162 5.45 15.34 -12.15
N VAL A 163 4.22 15.09 -12.61
CA VAL A 163 3.84 14.37 -13.83
C VAL A 163 3.24 15.33 -14.84
#